data_AF-A0A7W0ZXP2-F1
#
_entry.id   AF-A0A7W0ZXP2-F1
#
_cell.length_a   1.000
_cell.length_b   1.000
_cell.length_c   1.000
_cell.angle_alpha   90.00
_cell.angle_beta   90.00
_cell.angle_gamma   90.00
#
_symmetry.space_group_name_H-M   'P 1'
#
loop_
_entity.id
_entity.type
_entity.pdbx_description
1 polymer ?
#
loop_
_entity_poly.entity_id
_entity_poly.type
_entity_poly.pdbx_seq_one_letter_code
_entity_poly.pdbx_strand_id
1 'polypeptide(L)'
;MIEPLITRLVQEAPLLDASLIAQLTGELRSDGRPLAKSIARVVELVGARRIDPGIALPALAMACTTLCDQRLSEREREAARFEIETLLPVPGKPDVPLTSVSRRRT
;
A
#
# COMPACT_ATOMS: atom_id res chain seq x y z
N MET A 1 -1.03 -4.32 16.52
CA MET A 1 -1.77 -3.05 16.42
C MET A 1 -1.20 -2.34 15.21
N ILE A 2 -2.04 -1.97 14.23
CA ILE A 2 -1.59 -1.51 12.91
C ILE A 2 -1.07 -0.05 12.90
N GLU A 3 -1.59 0.83 13.78
CA GLU A 3 -1.25 2.27 13.83
C GLU A 3 0.26 2.58 13.92
N PRO A 4 1.04 1.99 14.85
CA PRO A 4 2.48 2.25 14.93
C PRO A 4 3.25 1.82 13.66
N LEU A 5 2.79 0.75 13.01
CA LEU A 5 3.42 0.25 11.77
C LEU A 5 3.15 1.18 10.60
N ILE A 6 1.97 1.81 10.54
CA ILE A 6 1.63 2.83 9.54
C ILE A 6 2.50 4.06 9.72
N THR A 7 2.65 4.54 10.96
CA THR A 7 3.52 5.68 11.26
C THR A 7 4.96 5.40 10.83
N ARG A 8 5.48 4.20 11.14
CA ARG A 8 6.82 3.79 10.69
C ARG A 8 6.92 3.68 9.17
N LEU A 9 5.93 3.13 8.48
CA LEU A 9 5.92 3.05 7.02
C LEU A 9 6.04 4.44 6.36
N VAL A 10 5.32 5.44 6.88
CA VAL A 10 5.35 6.81 6.36
C VAL A 10 6.67 7.52 6.69
N GLN A 11 7.22 7.30 7.89
CA GLN A 11 8.47 7.92 8.33
C GLN A 11 9.72 7.30 7.70
N GLU A 12 9.72 5.98 7.51
CA GLU A 12 10.84 5.18 6.97
C GLU A 12 10.71 4.97 5.45
N ALA A 13 9.74 5.62 4.80
CA ALA A 13 9.40 5.59 3.38
C ALA A 13 10.55 5.54 2.35
N PRO A 14 11.67 6.27 2.48
CA PRO A 14 12.78 6.14 1.53
C PRO A 14 13.63 4.87 1.72
N LEU A 15 13.43 4.13 2.82
CA LEU A 15 14.25 2.99 3.27
C LEU A 15 13.39 1.76 3.63
N LEU A 16 12.21 1.61 3.01
CA LEU A 16 11.26 0.53 3.32
C LEU A 16 11.96 -0.83 3.47
N ASP A 17 12.02 -1.31 4.71
CA ASP A 17 12.64 -2.58 5.07
C ASP A 17 11.72 -3.75 4.75
N ALA A 18 12.26 -4.81 4.15
CA ALA A 18 11.54 -6.04 3.88
C ALA A 18 10.93 -6.66 5.15
N SER A 19 11.60 -6.50 6.30
CA SER A 19 11.08 -7.00 7.58
C SER A 19 9.82 -6.23 8.03
N LEU A 20 9.83 -4.90 7.88
CA LEU A 20 8.69 -4.02 8.16
C LEU A 20 7.51 -4.33 7.24
N ILE A 21 7.76 -4.49 5.93
CA ILE A 21 6.75 -4.86 4.94
C ILE A 21 6.10 -6.20 5.31
N ALA A 22 6.90 -7.23 5.63
CA ALA A 22 6.39 -8.54 6.01
C ALA A 22 5.54 -8.48 7.30
N GLN A 23 5.99 -7.73 8.31
CA GLN A 23 5.25 -7.56 9.56
C GLN A 23 3.90 -6.85 9.33
N LEU A 24 3.91 -5.73 8.60
CA LEU A 24 2.70 -4.96 8.30
C LEU A 24 1.70 -5.76 7.47
N THR A 25 2.16 -6.44 6.42
CA THR A 25 1.32 -7.32 5.59
C THR A 25 0.73 -8.46 6.42
N GLY A 26 1.48 -9.02 7.36
CA GLY A 26 1.01 -10.03 8.30
C GLY A 26 -0.15 -9.53 9.17
N GLU A 27 0.04 -8.40 9.86
CA GLU A 27 -1.01 -7.82 10.71
C GLU A 27 -2.28 -7.45 9.91
N LEU A 28 -2.12 -6.85 8.73
CA LEU A 28 -3.25 -6.48 7.86
C LEU A 28 -4.02 -7.69 7.34
N ARG A 29 -3.34 -8.81 7.08
CA ARG A 29 -4.01 -10.06 6.67
C ARG A 29 -4.76 -10.71 7.81
N SER A 30 -4.22 -10.66 9.03
CA SER A 30 -4.88 -11.18 10.23
C SER A 30 -6.15 -10.41 10.61
N ASP A 31 -6.23 -9.13 10.26
CA ASP A 31 -7.43 -8.30 10.47
C ASP A 31 -8.66 -8.80 9.68
N GLY A 32 -8.44 -9.31 8.47
CA GLY A 32 -9.48 -9.98 7.67
C GLY A 32 -10.50 -9.07 6.98
N ARG A 33 -10.60 -7.79 7.34
CA ARG A 33 -11.52 -6.83 6.68
C ARG A 33 -11.10 -6.59 5.22
N PRO A 34 -12.06 -6.31 4.31
CA PRO A 34 -11.74 -6.09 2.89
C PRO A 34 -10.71 -4.98 2.66
N LEU A 35 -10.87 -3.84 3.34
CA LEU A 35 -9.94 -2.72 3.27
C LEU A 35 -8.52 -3.12 3.71
N ALA A 36 -8.39 -3.91 4.78
CA ALA A 36 -7.09 -4.38 5.27
C ALA A 36 -6.38 -5.27 4.24
N LYS A 37 -7.13 -6.12 3.53
CA LYS A 37 -6.58 -6.96 2.44
C LYS A 37 -6.08 -6.11 1.26
N SER A 38 -6.83 -5.08 0.86
CA SER A 38 -6.44 -4.20 -0.24
C SER A 38 -5.20 -3.36 0.14
N ILE A 39 -5.13 -2.84 1.38
CA ILE A 39 -3.93 -2.19 1.92
C ILE A 39 -2.73 -3.15 1.90
N ALA A 40 -2.90 -4.38 2.43
CA ALA A 40 -1.84 -5.38 2.47
C ALA A 40 -1.27 -5.65 1.07
N ARG A 41 -2.14 -5.72 0.06
CA ARG A 41 -1.75 -5.96 -1.32
C ARG A 41 -0.93 -4.80 -1.89
N VAL A 42 -1.31 -3.55 -1.64
CA VAL A 42 -0.55 -2.38 -2.10
C VAL A 42 0.79 -2.29 -1.38
N VAL A 43 0.85 -2.57 -0.08
CA VAL A 43 2.10 -2.63 0.70
C VAL A 43 3.09 -3.63 0.09
N GLU A 44 2.62 -4.82 -0.31
CA GLU A 44 3.47 -5.80 -1.01
C GLU A 44 4.02 -5.28 -2.34
N LEU A 45 3.19 -4.58 -3.12
CA LEU A 45 3.58 -4.03 -4.41
C LEU A 45 4.61 -2.91 -4.26
N VAL A 46 4.48 -2.07 -3.23
CA VAL A 46 5.48 -1.06 -2.89
C VAL A 46 6.79 -1.72 -2.44
N GLY A 47 6.74 -2.73 -1.56
CA GLY A 47 7.91 -3.50 -1.14
C GLY A 47 8.62 -4.21 -2.30
N ALA A 48 7.85 -4.70 -3.27
CA ALA A 48 8.36 -5.29 -4.52
C ALA A 48 8.80 -4.25 -5.57
N ARG A 49 8.77 -2.95 -5.26
CA ARG A 49 9.09 -1.84 -6.18
C ARG A 49 8.29 -1.85 -7.48
N ARG A 50 7.05 -2.33 -7.42
CA ARG A 50 6.09 -2.33 -8.54
C ARG A 50 5.23 -1.09 -8.58
N ILE A 51 5.14 -0.36 -7.46
CA ILE A 51 4.49 0.94 -7.36
C ILE A 51 5.49 1.90 -6.72
N ASP A 52 5.55 3.13 -7.24
CA ASP A 52 6.35 4.20 -6.65
C ASP A 52 5.84 4.53 -5.23
N PRO A 53 6.69 4.47 -4.19
CA PRO A 53 6.32 4.88 -2.84
C PRO A 53 5.76 6.31 -2.76
N GLY A 54 6.27 7.24 -3.58
CA GLY A 54 5.78 8.62 -3.62
C GLY A 54 4.33 8.76 -4.08
N ILE A 55 3.82 7.77 -4.83
CA ILE A 55 2.41 7.69 -5.25
C ILE A 55 1.59 6.89 -4.23
N ALA A 56 2.13 5.77 -3.75
CA ALA A 56 1.38 4.84 -2.91
C ALA A 56 1.23 5.29 -1.45
N LEU A 57 2.25 5.92 -0.86
CA LEU A 57 2.28 6.20 0.57
C LEU A 57 1.17 7.17 1.04
N PRO A 58 0.81 8.24 0.31
CA PRO A 58 -0.32 9.09 0.69
C PRO A 58 -1.64 8.31 0.75
N ALA A 59 -1.92 7.49 -0.27
CA ALA A 59 -3.13 6.66 -0.32
C ALA A 59 -3.12 5.58 0.77
N LEU A 60 -1.96 4.95 1.02
CA LEU A 60 -1.77 3.99 2.10
C LEU A 60 -2.04 4.63 3.46
N ALA A 61 -1.50 5.83 3.73
CA ALA A 61 -1.72 6.53 5.00
C ALA A 61 -3.21 6.83 5.24
N MET A 62 -3.93 7.32 4.21
CA MET A 62 -5.37 7.55 4.31
C MET A 62 -6.15 6.25 4.53
N ALA A 63 -5.93 5.22 3.71
CA ALA A 63 -6.64 3.95 3.83
C ALA A 63 -6.42 3.28 5.20
N CYS A 64 -5.19 3.35 5.71
CA CYS A 64 -4.81 2.89 7.03
C CYS A 64 -5.49 3.67 8.16
N THR A 65 -5.64 4.99 8.01
CA THR A 65 -6.40 5.83 8.96
C THR A 65 -7.87 5.41 8.97
N THR A 66 -8.48 5.23 7.79
CA THR A 66 -9.85 4.74 7.63
C THR A 66 -10.04 3.33 8.23
N LEU A 67 -9.03 2.47 8.13
CA LEU A 67 -9.08 1.13 8.73
C LEU A 67 -9.15 1.18 10.26
N CYS A 68 -8.41 2.10 10.87
CA CYS A 68 -8.31 2.24 12.33
C CYS A 68 -9.49 3.03 12.93
N ASP A 69 -10.10 3.93 12.16
CA ASP A 69 -11.27 4.67 12.64
C ASP A 69 -12.51 3.76 12.74
N GLN A 70 -12.98 3.54 13.97
CA GLN A 70 -14.17 2.72 14.25
C GLN A 70 -15.48 3.47 14.01
N ARG A 71 -15.45 4.80 13.89
CA ARG A 71 -16.63 5.66 13.73
C ARG A 71 -17.13 5.73 12.29
N LEU A 72 -16.30 5.32 11.33
CA LEU A 72 -16.65 5.36 9.90
C LEU A 72 -17.65 4.27 9.53
N SER A 73 -18.62 4.68 8.71
CA SER A 73 -19.61 3.83 8.06
C SER A 73 -18.96 2.85 7.08
N GLU A 74 -19.70 1.80 6.74
CA GLU A 74 -19.27 0.84 5.72
C GLU A 74 -19.03 1.51 4.36
N ARG A 75 -19.84 2.50 4.00
CA ARG A 75 -19.67 3.27 2.76
C ARG A 75 -18.35 4.03 2.71
N GLU A 76 -17.92 4.63 3.82
CA GLU A 76 -16.64 5.35 3.90
C GLU A 76 -15.45 4.38 3.83
N ARG A 77 -15.57 3.21 4.47
CA ARG A 77 -14.56 2.15 4.36
C ARG A 77 -14.47 1.59 2.94
N GLU A 78 -15.60 1.46 2.27
CA GLU A 78 -15.68 1.00 0.88
C GLU A 78 -15.09 2.03 -0.09
N ALA A 79 -15.37 3.32 0.11
CA ALA A 79 -14.74 4.39 -0.68
C ALA A 79 -13.21 4.36 -0.58
N ALA A 80 -12.68 4.24 0.64
CA ALA A 80 -11.23 4.10 0.85
C ALA A 80 -10.66 2.83 0.19
N ARG A 81 -11.44 1.73 0.18
CA ARG A 81 -11.05 0.49 -0.51
C ARG A 81 -10.93 0.74 -2.02
N PHE A 82 -11.95 1.35 -2.63
CA PHE A 82 -11.92 1.68 -4.05
C PHE A 82 -10.73 2.57 -4.41
N GLU A 83 -10.48 3.62 -3.61
CA GLU A 83 -9.34 4.52 -3.82
C GLU A 83 -8.01 3.79 -3.82
N ILE A 84 -7.77 2.92 -2.83
CA ILE A 84 -6.50 2.19 -2.77
C ILE A 84 -6.38 1.11 -3.85
N GLU A 85 -7.49 0.50 -4.26
CA GLU A 85 -7.52 -0.48 -5.34
C GLU A 85 -7.18 0.12 -6.71
N THR A 86 -7.35 1.44 -6.89
CA THR A 86 -6.92 2.12 -8.12
C THR A 86 -5.40 2.06 -8.34
N LEU A 87 -4.63 1.81 -7.28
CA LEU A 87 -3.18 1.64 -7.36
C LEU A 87 -2.79 0.23 -7.82
N LEU A 88 -3.72 -0.73 -7.83
CA LEU A 88 -3.42 -2.08 -8.26
C LEU A 88 -3.13 -2.12 -9.76
N PRO A 89 -2.12 -2.87 -10.20
CA PRO A 89 -1.82 -3.04 -11.61
C PRO A 89 -3.01 -3.69 -12.32
N VAL A 90 -3.32 -3.17 -13.51
CA VAL A 90 -4.41 -3.69 -14.35
C VAL A 90 -4.13 -5.15 -14.69
N PRO A 91 -5.06 -6.09 -14.40
CA PRO A 91 -4.86 -7.50 -14.70
C PRO A 91 -4.64 -7.70 -16.21
N GLY A 92 -3.52 -8.33 -16.58
CA GLY A 92 -3.17 -8.65 -17.97
C GLY A 92 -2.06 -7.79 -18.59
N LYS A 93 -1.58 -6.72 -17.94
CA LYS A 93 -0.34 -6.04 -18.34
C LYS A 93 0.87 -6.72 -17.69
N PRO A 94 1.91 -7.11 -18.45
CA PRO A 94 3.13 -7.63 -17.86
C PRO A 94 3.74 -6.58 -16.93
N ASP A 95 4.22 -7.02 -15.77
CA ASP A 95 4.99 -6.18 -14.88
C ASP A 95 6.23 -5.68 -15.60
N VAL A 96 6.20 -4.41 -15.98
CA VAL A 96 7.42 -3.72 -16.41
C VAL A 96 8.06 -3.22 -15.13
N PRO A 97 9.12 -3.87 -14.60
CA PRO A 97 9.87 -3.29 -13.51
C PRO A 97 10.38 -1.91 -13.94
N LEU A 98 10.36 -0.95 -13.02
CA LEU A 98 10.73 0.48 -13.21
C LEU A 98 12.18 0.70 -13.70
N THR A 99 12.94 -0.37 -14.01
CA THR A 99 14.33 -0.33 -14.50
C THR A 99 14.50 0.02 -15.98
N SER A 100 13.44 0.39 -16.70
CA SER A 100 13.51 0.60 -18.16
C SER A 100 13.49 2.08 -18.58
N VAL A 101 14.28 2.93 -17.92
CA VAL A 101 14.67 4.23 -18.52
C VAL A 101 16.19 4.25 -18.68
N SER A 102 16.67 3.37 -19.56
CA SER A 102 18.03 3.47 -20.06
C SER A 102 18.10 4.72 -20.95
N ARG A 103 18.78 5.75 -20.44
CA ARG A 103 19.17 6.95 -21.17
C ARG A 103 19.70 6.55 -22.56
N ARG A 104 19.00 6.93 -23.62
CA ARG A 104 19.64 7.20 -24.91
C ARG A 104 19.68 8.70 -25.09
N ARG A 105 20.80 9.29 -24.67
CA ARG A 105 21.29 10.54 -25.26
C ARG A 105 22.18 10.12 -26.44
N THR A 106 21.78 10.52 -27.63
CA THR A 106 22.66 10.79 -28.77
C THR A 106 22.14 12.06 -29.40
#